data_AF-A0A1S3NNZ8-F1
#
_entry.id   AF-A0A1S3NNZ8-F1
#
_cell.length_a   1.000
_cell.length_b   1.000
_cell.length_c   1.000
_cell.angle_alpha   90.00
_cell.angle_beta   90.00
_cell.angle_gamma   90.00
#
_symmetry.space_group_name_H-M   'P 1'
#
loop_
_entity.id
_entity.type
_entity.pdbx_description
1 polymer ?
#
loop_
_entity_poly.entity_id
_entity_poly.type
_entity_poly.pdbx_seq_one_letter_code
_entity_poly.pdbx_strand_id
1 'polypeptide(L)'
;MISGMYMGELVRLILVKMAKEDLVFQGHITPDLVTNGQLQTSFVSAIENDKDKEGLVSAEKMLRGLGLDPSVEDCVATRRVCQVVSTRAAHLCAATLAAVLRQIRDNKAAERLRTTIGVDGSVYKNHPQFARRLHKMVRRLVPDCDVRFLRSEDGSGKGAAMVTAVAFRLAIQHAGRQRILDALRLSQEQLLDVKRRMGEEMNRGLAKESHDQATVKMLPTFVRSMPDGTESGEFLALDLGGTNFRVLLVRVRRGKRRSVEMHNKIYAIPQEAMQGTGEELFDHIVHCIADFLEYMGMKRASLPLGFTFSFPCHQSKLDQGILLKWTKGFKATGCEGEDVVTLLKDAIYRREEFDLDVVAVVNDTVGTMMTCGYEDPLCEVGLIVGTGTNVCYMEEMQNMELVDGSEGKMCVNMEWGAFGDHGELDDFSTDFDKAVDEHSANPGKQTYEKMISGMYLGEIVRNVLLEFTTKGLLFRGKLSERLKTRGIFETKFLSQIESDRLALRHVRSILQHLGLTSSTCDDSILVKEVCSVVACRAAQLCGAGLAAVVDKIRQNRNLPELKITVGVDGTLYKLHPHFSNFMHETVRDLAPQCKVTFIQSEDGSGKGAALITAVACRIRDAGQC
;
A
#
# COMPACT_ATOMS: atom_id res chain seq x y z
N MET A 1 -35.58 5.17 -39.78
CA MET A 1 -36.90 5.77 -39.44
C MET A 1 -36.85 7.24 -39.02
N ILE A 2 -35.71 7.79 -38.59
CA ILE A 2 -35.63 9.15 -38.02
C ILE A 2 -34.62 10.06 -38.74
N SER A 3 -33.38 9.61 -38.95
CA SER A 3 -32.28 10.48 -39.38
C SER A 3 -32.40 10.98 -40.83
N GLY A 4 -31.71 12.09 -41.11
CA GLY A 4 -31.73 12.76 -42.41
C GLY A 4 -31.11 11.99 -43.56
N MET A 5 -30.36 10.92 -43.31
CA MET A 5 -29.87 10.05 -44.38
C MET A 5 -31.01 9.28 -45.07
N TYR A 6 -32.09 8.98 -44.35
CA TYR A 6 -33.12 8.04 -44.82
C TYR A 6 -34.50 8.67 -45.05
N MET A 7 -34.70 9.93 -44.63
CA MET A 7 -36.03 10.54 -44.67
C MET A 7 -36.52 10.74 -46.11
N GLY A 8 -35.66 11.25 -47.01
CA GLY A 8 -35.98 11.38 -48.43
C GLY A 8 -36.23 10.03 -49.11
N GLU A 9 -35.40 9.02 -48.83
CA GLU A 9 -35.56 7.68 -49.42
C GLU A 9 -36.87 7.01 -48.97
N LEU A 10 -37.28 7.22 -47.71
CA LEU A 10 -38.58 6.74 -47.23
C LEU A 10 -39.75 7.39 -47.99
N VAL A 11 -39.65 8.68 -48.30
CA VAL A 11 -40.66 9.38 -49.12
C VAL A 11 -40.68 8.79 -50.53
N ARG A 12 -39.52 8.58 -51.15
CA ARG A 12 -39.40 7.99 -52.50
C ARG A 12 -40.08 6.62 -52.58
N LEU A 13 -39.78 5.73 -51.63
CA LEU A 13 -40.35 4.39 -51.61
C LEU A 13 -41.88 4.41 -51.45
N ILE A 14 -42.41 5.35 -50.66
CA ILE A 14 -43.86 5.55 -50.54
C ILE A 14 -44.44 6.03 -51.87
N LEU A 15 -43.82 7.01 -52.52
CA LEU A 15 -44.28 7.52 -53.82
C LEU A 15 -44.22 6.47 -54.94
N VAL A 16 -43.17 5.65 -55.00
CA VAL A 16 -43.08 4.51 -55.94
C VAL A 16 -44.22 3.53 -55.70
N LYS A 17 -44.53 3.22 -54.45
CA LYS A 17 -45.65 2.32 -54.12
C LYS A 17 -46.99 2.93 -54.51
N MET A 18 -47.21 4.20 -54.18
CA MET A 18 -48.44 4.92 -54.53
C MET A 18 -48.62 5.01 -56.05
N ALA A 19 -47.54 5.24 -56.81
CA ALA A 19 -47.57 5.24 -58.27
C ALA A 19 -47.91 3.84 -58.83
N LYS A 20 -47.32 2.76 -58.28
CA LYS A 20 -47.67 1.38 -58.69
C LYS A 20 -49.14 1.02 -58.45
N GLU A 21 -49.79 1.69 -57.49
CA GLU A 21 -51.19 1.48 -57.13
C GLU A 21 -52.12 2.51 -57.80
N ASP A 22 -51.62 3.30 -58.77
CA ASP A 22 -52.37 4.33 -59.52
C ASP A 22 -52.96 5.45 -58.63
N LEU A 23 -52.32 5.72 -57.48
CA LEU A 23 -52.77 6.73 -56.51
C LEU A 23 -52.14 8.12 -56.75
N VAL A 24 -51.03 8.17 -57.49
CA VAL A 24 -50.32 9.40 -57.89
C VAL A 24 -49.73 9.22 -59.28
N PHE A 25 -49.53 10.32 -59.98
CA PHE A 25 -48.90 10.40 -61.31
C PHE A 25 -49.61 9.56 -62.39
N GLN A 26 -50.90 9.26 -62.22
CA GLN A 26 -51.69 8.40 -63.13
C GLN A 26 -51.00 7.04 -63.39
N GLY A 27 -50.34 6.50 -62.37
CA GLY A 27 -49.66 5.21 -62.48
C GLY A 27 -48.28 5.28 -63.13
N HIS A 28 -47.83 6.46 -63.56
CA HIS A 28 -46.58 6.63 -64.28
C HIS A 28 -45.37 6.52 -63.34
N ILE A 29 -44.36 5.73 -63.76
CA ILE A 29 -43.14 5.48 -63.01
C ILE A 29 -41.93 5.72 -63.92
N THR A 30 -41.03 6.59 -63.49
CA THR A 30 -39.79 6.90 -64.21
C THR A 30 -38.60 6.13 -63.65
N PRO A 31 -37.54 5.89 -64.44
CA PRO A 31 -36.28 5.32 -63.96
C PRO A 31 -35.70 6.09 -62.76
N ASP A 32 -35.81 7.42 -62.77
CA ASP A 32 -35.29 8.27 -61.69
C ASP A 32 -36.11 8.13 -60.40
N LEU A 33 -37.44 7.97 -60.49
CA LEU A 33 -38.27 7.72 -59.32
C LEU A 33 -37.95 6.38 -58.65
N VAL A 34 -37.60 5.34 -59.42
CA VAL A 34 -37.25 4.02 -58.88
C VAL A 34 -35.79 3.91 -58.41
N THR A 35 -34.93 4.83 -58.83
CA THR A 35 -33.51 4.85 -58.46
C THR A 35 -33.29 5.31 -57.02
N ASN A 36 -32.50 4.56 -56.26
CA ASN A 36 -32.20 4.85 -54.85
C ASN A 36 -31.43 6.17 -54.72
N GLY A 37 -31.80 7.01 -53.75
CA GLY A 37 -31.07 8.23 -53.40
C GLY A 37 -31.42 9.45 -54.26
N GLN A 38 -32.28 9.29 -55.26
CA GLN A 38 -32.76 10.40 -56.10
C GLN A 38 -33.69 11.36 -55.36
N LEU A 39 -34.25 10.97 -54.21
CA LEU A 39 -35.01 11.87 -53.33
C LEU A 39 -34.25 12.08 -52.01
N GLN A 40 -33.58 13.22 -51.88
CA GLN A 40 -32.82 13.58 -50.68
C GLN A 40 -33.70 14.27 -49.62
N THR A 41 -33.26 14.27 -48.36
CA THR A 41 -34.00 14.92 -47.26
C THR A 41 -34.06 16.45 -47.37
N SER A 42 -33.17 17.07 -48.14
CA SER A 42 -33.25 18.48 -48.53
C SER A 42 -34.56 18.77 -49.29
N PHE A 43 -35.02 17.84 -50.12
CA PHE A 43 -36.29 17.93 -50.84
C PHE A 43 -37.48 17.89 -49.91
N VAL A 44 -37.49 16.96 -48.95
CA VAL A 44 -38.51 16.90 -47.89
C VAL A 44 -38.60 18.25 -47.15
N SER A 45 -37.44 18.84 -46.84
CA SER A 45 -37.36 20.14 -46.16
C SER A 45 -37.90 21.29 -47.02
N ALA A 46 -37.63 21.30 -48.33
CA ALA A 46 -38.10 22.32 -49.26
C ALA A 46 -39.61 22.22 -49.57
N ILE A 47 -40.15 21.01 -49.68
CA ILE A 47 -41.59 20.76 -49.88
C ILE A 47 -42.40 21.19 -48.64
N GLU A 48 -41.83 21.00 -47.45
CA GLU A 48 -42.45 21.39 -46.18
C GLU A 48 -42.20 22.85 -45.76
N ASN A 49 -41.78 23.72 -46.70
CA ASN A 49 -41.65 25.15 -46.45
C ASN A 49 -42.97 25.74 -45.88
N ASP A 50 -42.81 26.68 -44.94
CA ASP A 50 -43.88 27.32 -44.17
C ASP A 50 -44.78 28.19 -45.04
N LYS A 51 -44.30 28.60 -46.21
CA LYS A 51 -45.09 29.29 -47.21
C LYS A 51 -45.70 28.27 -48.18
N ASP A 52 -47.00 28.01 -48.01
CA ASP A 52 -47.72 26.95 -48.73
C ASP A 52 -47.55 27.00 -50.26
N LYS A 53 -47.59 28.20 -50.85
CA LYS A 53 -47.37 28.37 -52.30
C LYS A 53 -45.96 27.99 -52.73
N GLU A 54 -44.94 28.33 -51.94
CA GLU A 54 -43.53 28.01 -52.25
C GLU A 54 -43.24 26.50 -52.07
N GLY A 55 -43.88 25.86 -51.07
CA GLY A 55 -43.73 24.42 -50.83
C GLY A 55 -44.32 23.55 -51.96
N LEU A 56 -45.49 23.95 -52.50
CA LEU A 56 -46.11 23.26 -53.64
C LEU A 56 -45.33 23.46 -54.95
N VAL A 57 -44.83 24.68 -55.20
CA VAL A 57 -43.94 24.95 -56.36
C VAL A 57 -42.65 24.15 -56.25
N SER A 58 -42.10 24.01 -55.03
CA SER A 58 -40.93 23.18 -54.78
C SER A 58 -41.22 21.71 -55.08
N ALA A 59 -42.37 21.18 -54.64
CA ALA A 59 -42.81 19.83 -54.94
C ALA A 59 -42.94 19.59 -56.45
N GLU A 60 -43.61 20.50 -57.18
CA GLU A 60 -43.75 20.41 -58.63
C GLU A 60 -42.39 20.38 -59.33
N LYS A 61 -41.50 21.33 -59.01
CA LYS A 61 -40.17 21.41 -59.61
C LYS A 61 -39.36 20.13 -59.39
N MET A 62 -39.42 19.55 -58.20
CA MET A 62 -38.69 18.34 -57.87
C MET A 62 -39.27 17.10 -58.54
N LEU A 63 -40.59 16.96 -58.58
CA LEU A 63 -41.27 15.86 -59.28
C LEU A 63 -41.00 15.91 -60.79
N ARG A 64 -41.04 17.11 -61.41
CA ARG A 64 -40.61 17.31 -62.80
C ARG A 64 -39.14 16.95 -63.01
N GLY A 65 -38.28 17.25 -62.04
CA GLY A 65 -36.87 16.85 -62.04
C GLY A 65 -36.63 15.34 -62.01
N LEU A 66 -37.63 14.54 -61.62
CA LEU A 66 -37.62 13.07 -61.70
C LEU A 66 -38.24 12.55 -63.01
N GLY A 67 -38.49 13.43 -63.98
CA GLY A 67 -39.10 13.09 -65.27
C GLY A 67 -40.62 12.87 -65.23
N LEU A 68 -41.30 13.26 -64.15
CA LEU A 68 -42.75 13.15 -64.01
C LEU A 68 -43.45 14.42 -64.53
N ASP A 69 -44.72 14.31 -64.91
CA ASP A 69 -45.59 15.45 -65.18
C ASP A 69 -46.67 15.55 -64.08
N PRO A 70 -46.36 16.14 -62.91
CA PRO A 70 -47.23 16.07 -61.75
C PRO A 70 -48.43 17.01 -61.88
N SER A 71 -49.61 16.53 -61.49
CA SER A 71 -50.77 17.38 -61.26
C SER A 71 -50.62 18.20 -59.96
N VAL A 72 -51.52 19.17 -59.76
CA VAL A 72 -51.61 19.90 -58.48
C VAL A 72 -51.91 18.94 -57.33
N GLU A 73 -52.76 17.93 -57.55
CA GLU A 73 -53.10 16.92 -56.56
C GLU A 73 -51.90 16.04 -56.20
N ASP A 74 -51.06 15.68 -57.17
CA ASP A 74 -49.82 14.93 -56.95
C ASP A 74 -48.81 15.71 -56.09
N CYS A 75 -48.71 17.01 -56.30
CA CYS A 75 -47.86 17.90 -55.50
C CYS A 75 -48.37 17.98 -54.04
N VAL A 76 -49.69 18.06 -53.84
CA VAL A 76 -50.32 18.07 -52.52
C VAL A 76 -50.13 16.71 -51.82
N ALA A 77 -50.33 15.60 -52.53
CA ALA A 77 -50.13 14.25 -52.02
C ALA A 77 -48.67 14.03 -51.60
N THR A 78 -47.72 14.42 -52.46
CA THR A 78 -46.28 14.34 -52.17
C THR A 78 -45.89 15.16 -50.94
N ARG A 79 -46.44 16.38 -50.81
CA ARG A 79 -46.26 17.20 -49.61
C ARG A 79 -46.83 16.54 -48.36
N ARG A 80 -47.99 15.88 -48.47
CA ARG A 80 -48.60 15.15 -47.35
C ARG A 80 -47.74 13.96 -46.91
N VAL A 81 -47.17 13.20 -47.85
CA VAL A 81 -46.23 12.11 -47.55
C VAL A 81 -45.01 12.64 -46.81
N CYS A 82 -44.40 13.73 -47.28
CA CYS A 82 -43.27 14.39 -46.60
C CYS A 82 -43.61 14.71 -45.14
N GLN A 83 -44.75 15.39 -44.91
CA GLN A 83 -45.23 15.77 -43.58
C GLN A 83 -45.41 14.57 -42.65
N VAL A 84 -45.99 13.47 -43.13
CA VAL A 84 -46.21 12.26 -42.33
C VAL A 84 -44.86 11.64 -41.94
N VAL A 85 -43.94 11.52 -42.90
CA VAL A 85 -42.62 10.91 -42.66
C VAL A 85 -41.81 11.74 -41.66
N SER A 86 -41.72 13.06 -41.85
CA SER A 86 -40.95 13.96 -40.98
C SER A 86 -41.60 14.13 -39.60
N THR A 87 -42.94 14.15 -39.51
CA THR A 87 -43.67 14.18 -38.23
C THR A 87 -43.45 12.90 -37.43
N ARG A 88 -43.52 11.74 -38.08
CA ARG A 88 -43.24 10.45 -37.44
C ARG A 88 -41.81 10.42 -36.90
N ALA A 89 -40.83 10.90 -37.68
CA ALA A 89 -39.44 10.99 -37.24
C ALA A 89 -39.28 11.89 -36.00
N ALA A 90 -39.92 13.07 -35.99
CA ALA A 90 -39.90 13.97 -34.83
C ALA A 90 -40.58 13.35 -33.59
N HIS A 91 -41.71 12.66 -33.76
CA HIS A 91 -42.43 12.03 -32.65
C HIS A 91 -41.68 10.83 -32.06
N LEU A 92 -41.04 10.00 -32.91
CA LEU A 92 -40.20 8.90 -32.43
C LEU A 92 -38.99 9.42 -31.65
N CYS A 93 -38.34 10.49 -32.14
CA CYS A 93 -37.26 11.15 -31.41
C CYS A 93 -37.75 11.75 -30.08
N ALA A 94 -38.95 12.34 -30.05
CA ALA A 94 -39.55 12.85 -28.82
C ALA A 94 -39.79 11.75 -27.79
N ALA A 95 -40.29 10.58 -28.23
CA ALA A 95 -40.57 9.45 -27.35
C ALA A 95 -39.30 8.90 -26.68
N THR A 96 -38.19 8.81 -27.41
CA THR A 96 -36.92 8.36 -26.82
C THR A 96 -36.31 9.42 -25.90
N LEU A 97 -36.39 10.71 -26.26
CA LEU A 97 -35.97 11.79 -25.36
C LEU A 97 -36.79 11.81 -24.06
N ALA A 98 -38.11 11.57 -24.14
CA ALA A 98 -38.98 11.50 -22.97
C ALA A 98 -38.54 10.41 -21.98
N ALA A 99 -38.08 9.25 -22.46
CA ALA A 99 -37.53 8.19 -21.62
C ALA A 99 -36.25 8.64 -20.89
N VAL A 100 -35.32 9.28 -21.59
CA VAL A 100 -34.08 9.83 -20.99
C VAL A 100 -34.39 10.88 -19.94
N LEU A 101 -35.33 11.78 -20.22
CA LEU A 101 -35.73 12.84 -19.29
C LEU A 101 -36.36 12.26 -18.01
N ARG A 102 -37.24 11.26 -18.13
CA ARG A 102 -37.79 10.53 -16.97
C ARG A 102 -36.68 9.87 -16.15
N GLN A 103 -35.74 9.19 -16.79
CA GLN A 103 -34.60 8.59 -16.09
C GLN A 103 -33.78 9.62 -15.32
N ILE A 104 -33.48 10.79 -15.92
CA ILE A 104 -32.73 11.86 -15.25
C ILE A 104 -33.51 12.42 -14.06
N ARG A 105 -34.82 12.61 -14.20
CA ARG A 105 -35.71 13.07 -13.13
C ARG A 105 -35.70 12.09 -11.96
N ASP A 106 -35.89 10.81 -12.25
CA ASP A 106 -35.98 9.75 -11.25
C ASP A 106 -34.64 9.57 -10.52
N ASN A 107 -33.51 9.62 -11.24
CA ASN A 107 -32.17 9.62 -10.65
C ASN A 107 -31.92 10.80 -9.70
N LYS A 108 -32.58 11.94 -9.93
CA LYS A 108 -32.50 13.11 -9.06
C LYS A 108 -33.55 13.09 -7.94
N ALA A 109 -34.42 12.08 -7.90
CA ALA A 109 -35.58 12.00 -7.02
C ALA A 109 -36.41 13.30 -7.03
N ALA A 110 -36.52 13.95 -8.19
CA ALA A 110 -37.17 15.24 -8.33
C ALA A 110 -38.62 15.10 -8.81
N GLU A 111 -39.56 15.81 -8.20
CA GLU A 111 -40.96 15.83 -8.67
C GLU A 111 -41.12 16.51 -10.04
N ARG A 112 -40.31 17.53 -10.30
CA ARG A 112 -40.22 18.23 -11.59
C ARG A 112 -38.76 18.39 -12.01
N LEU A 113 -38.48 18.15 -13.29
CA LEU A 113 -37.13 18.27 -13.84
C LEU A 113 -36.97 19.56 -14.65
N ARG A 114 -36.08 20.45 -14.23
CA ARG A 114 -35.60 21.55 -15.08
C ARG A 114 -34.28 21.14 -15.73
N THR A 115 -34.23 21.13 -17.07
CA THR A 115 -33.01 20.70 -17.79
C THR A 115 -32.86 21.38 -19.15
N THR A 116 -31.66 21.32 -19.72
CA THR A 116 -31.34 21.82 -21.05
C THR A 116 -30.84 20.67 -21.94
N ILE A 117 -31.38 20.56 -23.15
CA ILE A 117 -30.93 19.61 -24.16
C ILE A 117 -30.10 20.38 -25.20
N GLY A 118 -28.82 20.02 -25.31
CA GLY A 118 -27.96 20.44 -26.42
C GLY A 118 -28.37 19.70 -27.69
N VAL A 119 -28.64 20.41 -28.78
CA VAL A 119 -29.08 19.81 -30.05
C VAL A 119 -28.19 20.25 -31.21
N ASP A 120 -27.86 19.29 -32.06
CA ASP A 120 -27.22 19.50 -33.36
C ASP A 120 -27.81 18.51 -34.39
N GLY A 121 -27.55 18.74 -35.67
CA GLY A 121 -27.97 17.88 -36.78
C GLY A 121 -28.68 18.65 -37.89
N SER A 122 -28.38 18.28 -39.15
CA SER A 122 -28.87 18.97 -40.34
C SER A 122 -30.40 19.00 -40.44
N VAL A 123 -31.10 17.90 -40.10
CA VAL A 123 -32.57 17.86 -40.10
C VAL A 123 -33.15 18.83 -39.07
N TYR A 124 -32.62 18.83 -37.85
CA TYR A 124 -33.11 19.73 -36.81
C TYR A 124 -32.83 21.20 -37.14
N LYS A 125 -31.69 21.49 -37.80
CA LYS A 125 -31.26 22.84 -38.20
C LYS A 125 -32.02 23.37 -39.42
N ASN A 126 -32.21 22.55 -40.45
CA ASN A 126 -32.61 23.01 -41.78
C ASN A 126 -34.07 22.67 -42.13
N HIS A 127 -34.68 21.68 -41.47
CA HIS A 127 -36.07 21.32 -41.76
C HIS A 127 -37.02 22.30 -41.03
N PRO A 128 -37.89 23.04 -41.74
CA PRO A 128 -38.63 24.17 -41.18
C PRO A 128 -39.55 23.78 -40.01
N GLN A 129 -40.15 22.58 -40.09
CA GLN A 129 -41.12 22.11 -39.11
C GLN A 129 -40.60 21.12 -38.06
N PHE A 130 -39.40 20.57 -38.22
CA PHE A 130 -38.97 19.42 -37.43
C PHE A 130 -38.75 19.76 -35.95
N ALA A 131 -38.01 20.83 -35.67
CA ALA A 131 -37.72 21.28 -34.30
C ALA A 131 -39.02 21.61 -33.54
N ARG A 132 -39.95 22.33 -34.19
CA ARG A 132 -41.25 22.70 -33.58
C ARG A 132 -42.08 21.46 -33.21
N ARG A 133 -42.17 20.48 -34.11
CA ARG A 133 -42.90 19.22 -33.87
C ARG A 133 -42.25 18.41 -32.74
N LEU A 134 -40.92 18.30 -32.76
CA LEU A 134 -40.15 17.62 -31.73
C LEU A 134 -40.40 18.25 -30.35
N HIS A 135 -40.22 19.56 -30.21
CA HIS A 135 -40.40 20.26 -28.93
C HIS A 135 -41.81 20.11 -28.38
N LYS A 136 -42.83 20.28 -29.23
CA LYS A 136 -44.23 20.14 -28.83
C LYS A 136 -44.51 18.72 -28.33
N MET A 137 -44.01 17.71 -29.03
CA MET A 137 -44.23 16.32 -28.61
C MET A 137 -43.48 15.97 -27.33
N VAL A 138 -42.22 16.42 -27.16
CA VAL A 138 -41.48 16.22 -25.90
C VAL A 138 -42.26 16.79 -24.72
N ARG A 139 -42.70 18.06 -24.79
CA ARG A 139 -43.48 18.69 -23.70
C ARG A 139 -44.80 17.96 -23.40
N ARG A 140 -45.43 17.35 -24.41
CA ARG A 140 -46.65 16.56 -24.22
C ARG A 140 -46.35 15.22 -23.52
N LEU A 141 -45.24 14.58 -23.85
CA LEU A 141 -44.88 13.26 -23.32
C LEU A 141 -44.29 13.32 -21.89
N VAL A 142 -43.69 14.45 -21.51
CA VAL A 142 -43.10 14.69 -20.18
C VAL A 142 -43.54 16.08 -19.65
N PRO A 143 -44.81 16.24 -19.24
CA PRO A 143 -45.36 17.53 -18.79
C PRO A 143 -44.73 18.05 -17.49
N ASP A 144 -44.11 17.17 -16.73
CA ASP A 144 -43.39 17.41 -15.48
C ASP A 144 -41.92 17.84 -15.69
N CYS A 145 -41.47 17.93 -16.95
CA CYS A 145 -40.12 18.34 -17.31
C CYS A 145 -40.13 19.73 -18.00
N ASP A 146 -39.51 20.71 -17.36
CA ASP A 146 -39.23 22.04 -17.92
C ASP A 146 -37.95 22.00 -18.77
N VAL A 147 -38.12 21.70 -20.06
CA VAL A 147 -37.03 21.47 -21.02
C VAL A 147 -36.71 22.71 -21.88
N ARG A 148 -35.46 23.18 -21.81
CA ARG A 148 -34.90 24.15 -22.77
C ARG A 148 -34.11 23.42 -23.85
N PHE A 149 -34.35 23.73 -25.12
CA PHE A 149 -33.51 23.24 -26.23
C PHE A 149 -32.49 24.32 -26.60
N LEU A 150 -31.21 23.96 -26.58
CA LEU A 150 -30.10 24.85 -26.94
C LEU A 150 -29.37 24.29 -28.15
N ARG A 151 -29.31 25.05 -29.23
CA ARG A 151 -28.64 24.65 -30.47
C ARG A 151 -27.13 24.79 -30.32
N SER A 152 -26.36 23.77 -30.72
CA SER A 152 -24.91 23.90 -30.90
C SER A 152 -24.61 24.54 -32.25
N GLU A 153 -24.05 25.75 -32.23
CA GLU A 153 -23.74 26.50 -33.46
C GLU A 153 -22.53 25.92 -34.18
N ASP A 154 -21.45 25.65 -33.44
CA ASP A 154 -20.16 25.16 -33.97
C ASP A 154 -19.99 23.63 -33.86
N GLY A 155 -21.10 22.90 -33.76
CA GLY A 155 -21.12 21.44 -33.66
C GLY A 155 -20.51 20.89 -32.37
N SER A 156 -19.77 19.78 -32.46
CA SER A 156 -19.20 19.07 -31.30
C SER A 156 -17.81 19.56 -30.90
N GLY A 157 -17.15 20.40 -31.69
CA GLY A 157 -15.75 20.80 -31.51
C GLY A 157 -15.47 21.50 -30.17
N LYS A 158 -16.32 22.45 -29.77
CA LYS A 158 -16.21 23.14 -28.47
C LYS A 158 -16.34 22.16 -27.30
N GLY A 159 -17.29 21.23 -27.38
CA GLY A 159 -17.48 20.19 -26.36
C GLY A 159 -16.26 19.26 -26.26
N ALA A 160 -15.74 18.82 -27.40
CA ALA A 160 -14.53 18.00 -27.46
C ALA A 160 -13.33 18.73 -26.84
N ALA A 161 -13.11 20.00 -27.19
CA ALA A 161 -12.02 20.80 -26.63
C ALA A 161 -12.12 20.95 -25.09
N MET A 162 -13.32 21.14 -24.54
CA MET A 162 -13.52 21.21 -23.09
C MET A 162 -13.22 19.87 -22.39
N VAL A 163 -13.62 18.75 -23.00
CA VAL A 163 -13.26 17.41 -22.49
C VAL A 163 -11.74 17.20 -22.55
N THR A 164 -11.11 17.55 -23.68
CA THR A 164 -9.66 17.48 -23.85
C THR A 164 -8.93 18.33 -22.81
N ALA A 165 -9.40 19.54 -22.50
CA ALA A 165 -8.79 20.39 -21.48
C ALA A 165 -8.81 19.75 -20.08
N VAL A 166 -9.93 19.11 -19.70
CA VAL A 166 -10.04 18.38 -18.42
C VAL A 166 -9.15 17.14 -18.42
N ALA A 167 -9.18 16.33 -19.49
CA ALA A 167 -8.35 15.14 -19.61
C ALA A 167 -6.84 15.48 -19.56
N PHE A 168 -6.44 16.54 -20.25
CA PHE A 168 -5.07 17.04 -20.26
C PHE A 168 -4.62 17.49 -18.86
N ARG A 169 -5.48 18.22 -18.13
CA ARG A 169 -5.21 18.58 -16.73
C ARG A 169 -5.02 17.35 -15.84
N LEU A 170 -5.89 16.33 -15.97
CA LEU A 170 -5.78 15.09 -15.20
C LEU A 170 -4.50 14.31 -15.56
N ALA A 171 -4.11 14.29 -16.83
CA ALA A 171 -2.87 13.66 -17.27
C ALA A 171 -1.63 14.35 -16.68
N ILE A 172 -1.61 15.69 -16.63
CA ILE A 172 -0.53 16.44 -15.97
C ILE A 172 -0.49 16.13 -14.47
N GLN A 173 -1.64 16.10 -13.80
CA GLN A 173 -1.71 15.75 -12.37
C GLN A 173 -1.20 14.32 -12.12
N HIS A 174 -1.62 13.36 -12.95
CA HIS A 174 -1.14 11.99 -12.90
C HIS A 174 0.39 11.90 -13.08
N ALA A 175 0.94 12.56 -14.11
CA ALA A 175 2.38 12.61 -14.34
C ALA A 175 3.15 13.33 -13.21
N GLY A 176 2.51 14.30 -12.53
CA GLY A 176 3.06 14.95 -11.34
C GLY A 176 3.15 14.00 -10.14
N ARG A 177 2.10 13.22 -9.88
CA ARG A 177 2.07 12.19 -8.82
C ARG A 177 3.11 11.11 -9.11
N GLN A 178 3.15 10.62 -10.35
CA GLN A 178 4.06 9.55 -10.73
C GLN A 178 5.53 9.93 -10.54
N ARG A 179 5.91 11.16 -10.93
CA ARG A 179 7.27 11.68 -10.69
C ARG A 179 7.68 11.68 -9.22
N ILE A 180 6.75 11.98 -8.31
CA ILE A 180 7.04 11.95 -6.87
C ILE A 180 7.15 10.51 -6.37
N LEU A 181 6.26 9.62 -6.81
CA LEU A 181 6.30 8.20 -6.43
C LEU A 181 7.51 7.47 -7.01
N ASP A 182 7.97 7.83 -8.21
CA ASP A 182 9.13 7.22 -8.86
C ASP A 182 10.42 7.48 -8.07
N ALA A 183 10.52 8.58 -7.33
CA ALA A 183 11.65 8.83 -6.43
C ALA A 183 11.75 7.80 -5.29
N LEU A 184 10.64 7.14 -4.95
CA LEU A 184 10.58 6.08 -3.93
C LEU A 184 10.77 4.67 -4.55
N ARG A 185 10.82 4.54 -5.88
CA ARG A 185 10.93 3.22 -6.51
C ARG A 185 12.40 2.89 -6.75
N LEU A 186 12.80 1.70 -6.32
CA LEU A 186 14.15 1.19 -6.51
C LEU A 186 14.18 0.22 -7.70
N SER A 187 15.17 0.40 -8.58
CA SER A 187 15.47 -0.55 -9.63
C SER A 187 16.19 -1.78 -9.08
N GLN A 188 16.17 -2.89 -9.81
CA GLN A 188 16.92 -4.09 -9.44
C GLN A 188 18.43 -3.81 -9.32
N GLU A 189 18.98 -2.94 -10.16
CA GLU A 189 20.38 -2.52 -10.12
C GLU A 189 20.69 -1.75 -8.82
N GLN A 190 19.82 -0.83 -8.41
CA GLN A 190 19.96 -0.11 -7.15
C GLN A 190 19.91 -1.07 -5.95
N LEU A 191 19.02 -2.07 -5.98
CA LEU A 191 18.92 -3.07 -4.92
C LEU A 191 20.16 -3.98 -4.85
N LEU A 192 20.77 -4.34 -5.99
CA LEU A 192 22.05 -5.05 -6.02
C LEU A 192 23.18 -4.20 -5.43
N ASP A 193 23.18 -2.89 -5.66
CA ASP A 193 24.17 -1.98 -5.06
C ASP A 193 23.98 -1.85 -3.54
N VAL A 194 22.73 -1.72 -3.06
CA VAL A 194 22.41 -1.75 -1.61
C VAL A 194 22.91 -3.04 -0.97
N LYS A 195 22.65 -4.20 -1.60
CA LYS A 195 23.15 -5.50 -1.14
C LYS A 195 24.67 -5.54 -1.06
N ARG A 196 25.37 -5.03 -2.09
CA ARG A 196 26.83 -4.97 -2.14
C ARG A 196 27.39 -4.11 -1.00
N ARG A 197 26.87 -2.89 -0.84
CA ARG A 197 27.28 -1.95 0.23
C ARG A 197 27.01 -2.53 1.62
N MET A 198 25.88 -3.22 1.83
CA MET A 198 25.63 -3.95 3.08
C MET A 198 26.70 -5.02 3.35
N GLY A 199 27.06 -5.82 2.35
CA GLY A 199 28.12 -6.84 2.50
C GLY A 199 29.49 -6.26 2.85
N GLU A 200 29.82 -5.07 2.32
CA GLU A 200 31.04 -4.34 2.66
C GLU A 200 31.02 -3.85 4.11
N GLU A 201 29.93 -3.24 4.57
CA GLU A 201 29.78 -2.80 5.97
C GLU A 201 29.79 -3.97 6.95
N MET A 202 29.22 -5.12 6.59
CA MET A 202 29.33 -6.34 7.40
C MET A 202 30.79 -6.77 7.61
N ASN A 203 31.61 -6.73 6.55
CA ASN A 203 33.03 -7.07 6.68
C ASN A 203 33.77 -6.03 7.53
N ARG A 204 33.47 -4.74 7.35
CA ARG A 204 34.06 -3.67 8.16
C ARG A 204 33.69 -3.77 9.64
N GLY A 205 32.46 -4.20 9.94
CA GLY A 205 31.99 -4.39 11.31
C GLY A 205 32.63 -5.58 12.01
N LEU A 206 32.99 -6.64 11.27
CA LEU A 206 33.66 -7.82 11.81
C LEU A 206 35.17 -7.64 12.00
N ALA A 207 35.81 -6.82 11.16
CA ALA A 207 37.24 -6.58 11.19
C ALA A 207 37.64 -5.64 12.34
N LYS A 208 38.70 -5.99 13.08
CA LYS A 208 39.12 -5.29 14.29
C LYS A 208 39.58 -3.85 14.01
N GLU A 209 40.25 -3.63 12.88
CA GLU A 209 40.78 -2.33 12.50
C GLU A 209 39.68 -1.32 12.12
N SER A 210 38.56 -1.78 11.56
CA SER A 210 37.49 -0.90 11.04
C SER A 210 36.23 -0.86 11.90
N HIS A 211 36.09 -1.74 12.90
CA HIS A 211 34.88 -1.91 13.70
C HIS A 211 34.35 -0.61 14.33
N ASP A 212 35.23 0.21 14.89
CA ASP A 212 34.84 1.47 15.54
C ASP A 212 34.19 2.46 14.56
N GLN A 213 34.65 2.45 13.30
CA GLN A 213 34.17 3.34 12.23
C GLN A 213 33.03 2.74 11.39
N ALA A 214 32.79 1.42 11.48
CA ALA A 214 31.72 0.74 10.76
C ALA A 214 30.35 1.19 11.28
N THR A 215 29.39 1.38 10.37
CA THR A 215 28.01 1.69 10.74
C THR A 215 27.27 0.45 11.20
N VAL A 216 27.51 -0.69 10.53
CA VAL A 216 26.97 -1.99 10.93
C VAL A 216 27.94 -2.62 11.92
N LYS A 217 27.54 -2.69 13.20
CA LYS A 217 28.47 -3.01 14.28
C LYS A 217 28.85 -4.48 14.39
N MET A 218 28.03 -5.41 13.90
CA MET A 218 28.35 -6.85 13.92
C MET A 218 28.76 -7.33 15.33
N LEU A 219 27.94 -7.01 16.32
CA LEU A 219 28.21 -7.23 17.75
C LEU A 219 28.24 -8.74 18.08
N PRO A 220 29.30 -9.25 18.71
CA PRO A 220 29.36 -10.63 19.19
C PRO A 220 28.34 -10.88 20.30
N THR A 221 27.57 -11.97 20.21
CA THR A 221 26.51 -12.29 21.18
C THR A 221 26.91 -13.35 22.21
N PHE A 222 28.06 -14.00 22.01
CA PHE A 222 28.54 -15.16 22.78
C PHE A 222 27.62 -16.40 22.72
N VAL A 223 26.60 -16.40 21.88
CA VAL A 223 25.80 -17.59 21.56
C VAL A 223 26.54 -18.40 20.48
N ARG A 224 27.23 -19.47 20.90
CA ARG A 224 28.10 -20.29 20.03
C ARG A 224 27.42 -21.51 19.39
N SER A 225 26.17 -21.81 19.73
CA SER A 225 25.48 -23.00 19.23
C SER A 225 23.97 -22.79 19.17
N MET A 226 23.37 -23.32 18.10
CA MET A 226 21.92 -23.45 17.97
C MET A 226 21.40 -24.57 18.89
N PRO A 227 20.09 -24.59 19.20
CA PRO A 227 19.50 -25.70 19.94
C PRO A 227 19.64 -27.02 19.16
N ASP A 228 20.03 -28.10 19.83
CA ASP A 228 20.16 -29.43 19.21
C ASP A 228 19.09 -30.44 19.68
N GLY A 229 18.23 -30.02 20.62
CA GLY A 229 17.16 -30.82 21.19
C GLY A 229 17.57 -31.63 22.42
N THR A 230 18.80 -31.46 22.92
CA THR A 230 19.23 -32.01 24.22
C THR A 230 18.85 -31.11 25.39
N GLU A 231 18.40 -29.89 25.13
CA GLU A 231 18.00 -28.90 26.14
C GLU A 231 16.82 -29.41 26.98
N SER A 232 16.89 -29.17 28.29
CA SER A 232 15.79 -29.48 29.21
C SER A 232 15.92 -28.69 30.50
N GLY A 233 14.78 -28.30 31.08
CA GLY A 233 14.73 -27.57 32.35
C GLY A 233 13.57 -26.60 32.43
N GLU A 234 13.52 -25.85 33.53
CA GLU A 234 12.62 -24.71 33.71
C GLU A 234 13.47 -23.43 33.74
N PHE A 235 13.07 -22.44 32.96
CA PHE A 235 13.84 -21.22 32.74
C PHE A 235 12.90 -20.01 32.87
N LEU A 236 13.40 -18.95 33.51
CA LEU A 236 12.75 -17.65 33.43
C LEU A 236 13.28 -16.90 32.20
N ALA A 237 12.42 -16.17 31.54
CA ALA A 237 12.81 -15.22 30.51
C ALA A 237 12.18 -13.86 30.79
N LEU A 238 12.97 -12.80 30.61
CA LEU A 238 12.50 -11.42 30.61
C LEU A 238 12.54 -10.92 29.18
N ASP A 239 11.54 -10.15 28.77
CA ASP A 239 11.50 -9.54 27.44
C ASP A 239 11.23 -8.05 27.55
N LEU A 240 12.29 -7.27 27.32
CA LEU A 240 12.29 -5.82 27.37
C LEU A 240 12.77 -5.26 26.02
N GLY A 241 11.81 -4.80 25.21
CA GLY A 241 12.10 -4.18 23.91
C GLY A 241 11.14 -3.07 23.49
N GLY A 242 10.21 -2.68 24.37
CA GLY A 242 9.18 -1.68 24.11
C GLY A 242 8.39 -1.37 25.38
N THR A 243 7.21 -0.76 25.24
CA THR A 243 6.33 -0.39 26.38
C THR A 243 5.71 -1.60 27.10
N ASN A 244 5.68 -2.76 26.44
CA ASN A 244 5.17 -4.01 26.99
C ASN A 244 6.36 -4.88 27.45
N PHE A 245 6.59 -4.91 28.75
CA PHE A 245 7.53 -5.82 29.38
C PHE A 245 6.87 -7.17 29.60
N ARG A 246 7.59 -8.28 29.41
CA ARG A 246 7.05 -9.62 29.67
C ARG A 246 7.96 -10.41 30.57
N VAL A 247 7.35 -11.14 31.50
CA VAL A 247 8.01 -12.15 32.31
C VAL A 247 7.43 -13.50 31.91
N LEU A 248 8.30 -14.46 31.61
CA LEU A 248 7.93 -15.77 31.11
C LEU A 248 8.56 -16.88 31.96
N LEU A 249 7.80 -17.94 32.21
CA LEU A 249 8.30 -19.24 32.64
C LEU A 249 8.22 -20.21 31.46
N VAL A 250 9.37 -20.74 31.06
CA VAL A 250 9.49 -21.67 29.94
C VAL A 250 9.99 -23.02 30.44
N ARG A 251 9.22 -24.07 30.18
CA ARG A 251 9.58 -25.44 30.53
C ARG A 251 9.93 -26.19 29.25
N VAL A 252 11.20 -26.55 29.12
CA VAL A 252 11.71 -27.34 28.00
C VAL A 252 11.81 -28.79 28.44
N ARG A 253 11.06 -29.69 27.79
CA ARG A 253 11.07 -31.13 28.13
C ARG A 253 11.79 -31.95 27.07
N ARG A 254 12.68 -32.83 27.53
CA ARG A 254 13.36 -33.84 26.71
C ARG A 254 12.44 -35.05 26.48
N GLY A 255 12.28 -35.49 25.24
CA GLY A 255 11.47 -36.69 24.94
C GLY A 255 11.21 -36.93 23.44
N LYS A 256 10.52 -38.03 23.12
CA LYS A 256 10.15 -38.41 21.73
C LYS A 256 9.28 -37.36 21.02
N ARG A 257 8.58 -36.51 21.78
CA ARG A 257 7.96 -35.26 21.32
C ARG A 257 8.62 -34.11 22.07
N ARG A 258 9.42 -33.31 21.37
CA ARG A 258 9.90 -32.01 21.88
C ARG A 258 8.69 -31.18 22.25
N SER A 259 8.65 -30.66 23.49
CA SER A 259 7.57 -29.81 23.95
C SER A 259 8.14 -28.67 24.77
N VAL A 260 7.68 -27.47 24.46
CA VAL A 260 7.98 -26.24 25.18
C VAL A 260 6.67 -25.72 25.72
N GLU A 261 6.51 -25.76 27.04
CA GLU A 261 5.36 -25.17 27.74
C GLU A 261 5.77 -23.77 28.21
N MET A 262 4.89 -22.79 28.01
CA MET A 262 5.19 -21.40 28.30
C MET A 262 4.02 -20.75 29.04
N HIS A 263 4.34 -20.07 30.14
CA HIS A 263 3.44 -19.17 30.85
C HIS A 263 4.04 -17.79 30.80
N ASN A 264 3.26 -16.76 30.50
CA ASN A 264 3.74 -15.38 30.48
C ASN A 264 2.74 -14.42 31.12
N LYS A 265 3.24 -13.27 31.54
CA LYS A 265 2.43 -12.12 31.95
C LYS A 265 3.04 -10.85 31.36
N ILE A 266 2.18 -9.98 30.85
CA ILE A 266 2.55 -8.70 30.24
C ILE A 266 2.36 -7.59 31.26
N TYR A 267 3.35 -6.73 31.37
CA TYR A 267 3.37 -5.56 32.23
C TYR A 267 3.61 -4.30 31.40
N ALA A 268 2.87 -3.25 31.68
CA ALA A 268 3.15 -1.95 31.12
C ALA A 268 4.34 -1.31 31.86
N ILE A 269 5.24 -0.68 31.11
CA ILE A 269 6.25 0.20 31.70
C ILE A 269 5.72 1.63 31.64
N PRO A 270 5.52 2.30 32.79
CA PRO A 270 5.11 3.69 32.83
C PRO A 270 6.11 4.58 32.07
N GLN A 271 5.61 5.63 31.41
CA GLN A 271 6.47 6.54 30.66
C GLN A 271 7.47 7.25 31.57
N GLU A 272 7.08 7.49 32.81
CA GLU A 272 7.90 8.04 33.88
C GLU A 272 9.12 7.14 34.16
N ALA A 273 8.94 5.82 34.21
CA ALA A 273 10.05 4.88 34.40
C ALA A 273 10.93 4.75 33.13
N MET A 274 10.32 4.79 31.93
CA MET A 274 11.08 4.74 30.67
C MET A 274 12.00 5.95 30.47
N GLN A 275 11.65 7.10 31.04
CA GLN A 275 12.35 8.38 30.90
C GLN A 275 12.97 8.89 32.21
N GLY A 276 12.83 8.12 33.30
CA GLY A 276 13.31 8.45 34.64
C GLY A 276 14.75 8.00 34.87
N THR A 277 15.02 7.42 36.03
CA THR A 277 16.34 6.86 36.35
C THR A 277 16.43 5.36 36.04
N GLY A 278 17.65 4.86 35.85
CA GLY A 278 17.90 3.43 35.74
C GLY A 278 17.41 2.66 36.96
N GLU A 279 17.61 3.21 38.15
CA GLU A 279 17.11 2.61 39.39
C GLU A 279 15.58 2.43 39.36
N GLU A 280 14.82 3.47 39.01
CA GLU A 280 13.36 3.39 38.88
C GLU A 280 12.91 2.37 37.84
N LEU A 281 13.59 2.30 36.70
CA LEU A 281 13.27 1.34 35.63
C LEU A 281 13.51 -0.11 36.09
N PHE A 282 14.69 -0.41 36.64
CA PHE A 282 15.03 -1.76 37.07
C PHE A 282 14.27 -2.20 38.33
N ASP A 283 13.93 -1.28 39.22
CA ASP A 283 13.04 -1.55 40.36
C ASP A 283 11.63 -1.92 39.87
N HIS A 284 11.10 -1.24 38.84
CA HIS A 284 9.83 -1.61 38.22
C HIS A 284 9.89 -2.99 37.54
N ILE A 285 11.00 -3.31 36.87
CA ILE A 285 11.22 -4.64 36.26
C ILE A 285 11.20 -5.72 37.33
N VAL A 286 11.95 -5.52 38.42
CA VAL A 286 11.99 -6.45 39.56
C VAL A 286 10.63 -6.52 40.25
N HIS A 287 9.87 -5.42 40.34
CA HIS A 287 8.48 -5.41 40.80
C HIS A 287 7.63 -6.44 40.05
N CYS A 288 7.65 -6.35 38.72
CA CYS A 288 6.93 -7.23 37.80
C CYS A 288 7.37 -8.70 37.91
N ILE A 289 8.67 -8.95 38.15
CA ILE A 289 9.18 -10.31 38.34
C ILE A 289 8.57 -10.96 39.59
N ALA A 290 8.57 -10.31 40.76
CA ALA A 290 8.01 -10.95 41.95
C ALA A 290 6.50 -11.15 41.84
N ASP A 291 5.77 -10.21 41.23
CA ASP A 291 4.34 -10.37 40.98
C ASP A 291 4.08 -11.61 40.09
N PHE A 292 4.94 -11.84 39.09
CA PHE A 292 4.87 -13.05 38.27
C PHE A 292 5.21 -14.32 39.07
N LEU A 293 6.27 -14.30 39.87
CA LEU A 293 6.64 -15.46 40.71
C LEU A 293 5.57 -15.78 41.76
N GLU A 294 4.92 -14.77 42.33
CA GLU A 294 3.77 -14.93 43.21
C GLU A 294 2.60 -15.58 42.48
N TYR A 295 2.25 -15.05 41.30
CA TYR A 295 1.20 -15.59 40.44
C TYR A 295 1.44 -17.06 40.07
N MET A 296 2.69 -17.44 39.81
CA MET A 296 3.08 -18.83 39.50
C MET A 296 3.25 -19.72 40.73
N GLY A 297 3.15 -19.19 41.95
CA GLY A 297 3.34 -19.94 43.20
C GLY A 297 4.80 -20.35 43.48
N MET A 298 5.77 -19.54 43.04
CA MET A 298 7.20 -19.87 42.97
C MET A 298 8.13 -18.91 43.71
N LYS A 299 7.65 -18.19 44.74
CA LYS A 299 8.42 -17.14 45.47
C LYS A 299 9.83 -17.53 45.99
N ARG A 300 10.15 -18.83 46.11
CA ARG A 300 11.46 -19.31 46.63
C ARG A 300 12.29 -20.10 45.60
N ALA A 301 11.86 -20.16 44.35
CA ALA A 301 12.60 -20.88 43.32
C ALA A 301 13.76 -20.02 42.80
N SER A 302 14.98 -20.55 42.87
CA SER A 302 16.12 -19.99 42.12
C SER A 302 16.13 -20.66 40.76
N LEU A 303 15.81 -19.90 39.72
CA LEU A 303 15.75 -20.38 38.35
C LEU A 303 16.77 -19.65 37.47
N PRO A 304 17.39 -20.35 36.51
CA PRO A 304 18.18 -19.70 35.48
C PRO A 304 17.32 -18.74 34.66
N LEU A 305 17.83 -17.53 34.44
CA LEU A 305 17.14 -16.44 33.79
C LEU A 305 17.88 -16.01 32.52
N GLY A 306 17.14 -15.94 31.42
CA GLY A 306 17.55 -15.26 30.19
C GLY A 306 16.90 -13.88 30.11
N PHE A 307 17.71 -12.85 29.94
CA PHE A 307 17.24 -11.47 29.82
C PHE A 307 17.27 -11.02 28.36
N THR A 308 16.14 -11.07 27.67
CA THR A 308 16.00 -10.42 26.36
C THR A 308 15.92 -8.91 26.53
N PHE A 309 16.98 -8.24 26.11
CA PHE A 309 17.16 -6.80 26.18
C PHE A 309 17.41 -6.25 24.77
N SER A 310 16.35 -5.74 24.14
CA SER A 310 16.32 -5.43 22.71
C SER A 310 16.91 -4.06 22.37
N PHE A 311 18.09 -3.76 22.93
CA PHE A 311 18.85 -2.53 22.70
C PHE A 311 20.31 -2.86 22.35
N PRO A 312 21.01 -1.96 21.64
CA PRO A 312 22.41 -2.16 21.31
C PRO A 312 23.27 -2.34 22.58
N CYS A 313 23.87 -3.52 22.72
CA CYS A 313 24.73 -3.85 23.87
C CYS A 313 26.09 -4.34 23.39
N HIS A 314 27.15 -3.84 24.02
CA HIS A 314 28.46 -4.46 23.91
C HIS A 314 28.55 -5.59 24.94
N GLN A 315 28.72 -6.82 24.45
CA GLN A 315 28.87 -8.00 25.29
C GLN A 315 30.35 -8.38 25.34
N SER A 316 30.82 -8.70 26.53
CA SER A 316 32.13 -9.34 26.79
C SER A 316 31.97 -10.82 27.09
N LYS A 317 30.79 -11.22 27.55
CA LYS A 317 30.36 -12.58 27.91
C LYS A 317 28.85 -12.69 27.69
N LEU A 318 28.33 -13.91 27.75
CA LEU A 318 26.90 -14.16 27.59
C LEU A 318 26.05 -13.50 28.69
N ASP A 319 26.57 -13.39 29.92
CA ASP A 319 25.93 -12.84 31.11
C ASP A 319 26.33 -11.38 31.41
N GLN A 320 26.89 -10.67 30.43
CA GLN A 320 27.28 -9.26 30.55
C GLN A 320 26.86 -8.47 29.30
N GLY A 321 26.26 -7.31 29.50
CA GLY A 321 25.80 -6.46 28.39
C GLY A 321 25.84 -4.99 28.76
N ILE A 322 26.86 -4.29 28.27
CA ILE A 322 26.99 -2.84 28.45
C ILE A 322 26.06 -2.16 27.45
N LEU A 323 25.06 -1.43 27.94
CA LEU A 323 24.16 -0.68 27.07
C LEU A 323 24.94 0.43 26.36
N LEU A 324 24.96 0.41 25.02
CA LEU A 324 25.67 1.43 24.24
C LEU A 324 24.85 2.70 24.09
N LYS A 325 23.56 2.54 23.77
CA LYS A 325 22.68 3.66 23.45
C LYS A 325 21.23 3.24 23.60
N TRP A 326 20.42 4.09 24.20
CA TRP A 326 18.98 3.90 24.18
C TRP A 326 18.39 4.13 22.77
N THR A 327 17.39 3.32 22.45
CA THR A 327 16.58 3.45 21.22
C THR A 327 15.10 3.33 21.58
N LYS A 328 14.20 3.35 20.58
CA LYS A 328 12.76 3.02 20.75
C LYS A 328 12.03 3.85 21.83
N GLY A 329 12.51 5.06 22.11
CA GLY A 329 11.88 6.01 23.05
C GLY A 329 12.30 5.91 24.52
N PHE A 330 13.16 4.95 24.88
CA PHE A 330 13.76 4.87 26.22
C PHE A 330 14.81 5.97 26.41
N LYS A 331 14.91 6.52 27.63
CA LYS A 331 15.88 7.56 28.00
C LYS A 331 16.31 7.48 29.48
N ALA A 332 16.13 6.34 30.13
CA ALA A 332 16.45 6.19 31.56
C ALA A 332 17.92 6.53 31.83
N THR A 333 18.18 7.47 32.75
CA THR A 333 19.53 7.97 33.05
C THR A 333 20.31 7.00 33.91
N GLY A 334 21.63 6.90 33.71
CA GLY A 334 22.48 5.97 34.47
C GLY A 334 22.42 4.53 33.98
N CYS A 335 21.98 4.31 32.73
CA CYS A 335 22.02 2.99 32.09
C CYS A 335 23.02 2.94 30.92
N GLU A 336 23.15 3.99 30.11
CA GLU A 336 24.12 4.01 28.99
C GLU A 336 25.55 3.95 29.54
N GLY A 337 26.35 2.99 29.07
CA GLY A 337 27.69 2.72 29.57
C GLY A 337 27.76 1.72 30.74
N GLU A 338 26.61 1.31 31.29
CA GLU A 338 26.51 0.38 32.42
C GLU A 338 26.11 -1.03 31.98
N ASP A 339 26.52 -2.04 32.75
CA ASP A 339 26.10 -3.43 32.54
C ASP A 339 24.68 -3.67 33.04
N VAL A 340 23.77 -3.96 32.12
CA VAL A 340 22.34 -4.14 32.41
C VAL A 340 22.06 -5.36 33.28
N VAL A 341 22.96 -6.36 33.28
CA VAL A 341 22.85 -7.52 34.17
C VAL A 341 23.20 -7.12 35.60
N THR A 342 24.22 -6.28 35.78
CA THR A 342 24.56 -5.70 37.09
C THR A 342 23.42 -4.81 37.61
N LEU A 343 22.87 -3.92 36.78
CA LEU A 343 21.73 -3.08 37.17
C LEU A 343 20.51 -3.92 37.61
N LEU A 344 20.21 -5.02 36.91
CA LEU A 344 19.15 -5.95 37.29
C LEU A 344 19.46 -6.67 38.61
N LYS A 345 20.70 -7.15 38.79
CA LYS A 345 21.14 -7.81 40.03
C LYS A 345 21.06 -6.87 41.24
N ASP A 346 21.47 -5.62 41.07
CA ASP A 346 21.38 -4.60 42.13
C ASP A 346 19.92 -4.33 42.54
N ALA A 347 19.01 -4.27 41.56
CA ALA A 347 17.58 -4.11 41.83
C ALA A 347 16.97 -5.33 42.53
N ILE A 348 17.39 -6.55 42.17
CA ILE A 348 16.97 -7.78 42.86
C ILE A 348 17.47 -7.76 44.32
N TYR A 349 18.74 -7.39 44.52
CA TYR A 349 19.35 -7.29 45.84
C TYR A 349 18.64 -6.27 46.75
N ARG A 350 18.29 -5.08 46.23
CA ARG A 350 17.54 -4.06 46.98
C ARG A 350 16.20 -4.55 47.51
N ARG A 351 15.57 -5.53 46.85
CA ARG A 351 14.23 -6.00 47.19
C ARG A 351 14.21 -7.13 48.24
N GLU A 352 15.30 -7.90 48.36
CA GLU A 352 15.46 -9.00 49.35
C GLU A 352 14.33 -10.06 49.38
N GLU A 353 13.54 -10.21 48.31
CA GLU A 353 12.39 -11.14 48.27
C GLU A 353 12.68 -12.49 47.59
N PHE A 354 13.59 -12.52 46.61
CA PHE A 354 13.92 -13.69 45.79
C PHE A 354 15.34 -13.57 45.20
N ASP A 355 15.87 -14.67 44.67
CA ASP A 355 17.20 -14.74 44.04
C ASP A 355 17.10 -15.38 42.65
N LEU A 356 17.88 -14.89 41.68
CA LEU A 356 17.85 -15.33 40.28
C LEU A 356 19.25 -15.46 39.69
N ASP A 357 19.52 -16.57 39.01
CA ASP A 357 20.75 -16.80 38.26
C ASP A 357 20.60 -16.20 36.85
N VAL A 358 21.03 -14.95 36.65
CA VAL A 358 21.03 -14.33 35.30
C VAL A 358 22.17 -14.94 34.48
N VAL A 359 21.81 -15.87 33.59
CA VAL A 359 22.76 -16.67 32.80
C VAL A 359 23.08 -16.02 31.46
N ALA A 360 22.13 -15.26 30.91
CA ALA A 360 22.31 -14.66 29.59
C ALA A 360 21.58 -13.32 29.47
N VAL A 361 22.21 -12.37 28.79
CA VAL A 361 21.54 -11.21 28.20
C VAL A 361 21.56 -11.36 26.67
N VAL A 362 20.40 -11.19 26.03
CA VAL A 362 20.22 -11.55 24.62
C VAL A 362 19.43 -10.47 23.88
N ASN A 363 19.74 -10.29 22.60
CA ASN A 363 18.94 -9.46 21.71
C ASN A 363 17.68 -10.22 21.25
N ASP A 364 16.56 -9.53 21.01
CA ASP A 364 15.30 -10.12 20.52
C ASP A 364 15.45 -10.85 19.18
N THR A 365 16.34 -10.36 18.32
CA THR A 365 16.65 -10.95 17.02
C THR A 365 17.32 -12.31 17.20
N VAL A 366 18.25 -12.42 18.16
CA VAL A 366 18.93 -13.67 18.51
C VAL A 366 17.94 -14.65 19.15
N GLY A 367 17.08 -14.17 20.04
CA GLY A 367 16.00 -14.97 20.61
C GLY A 367 15.08 -15.55 19.52
N THR A 368 14.67 -14.72 18.57
CA THR A 368 13.84 -15.14 17.43
C THR A 368 14.51 -16.23 16.60
N MET A 369 15.80 -16.07 16.28
CA MET A 369 16.58 -17.10 15.59
C MET A 369 16.60 -18.42 16.36
N MET A 370 16.85 -18.35 17.68
CA MET A 370 16.96 -19.54 18.54
C MET A 370 15.62 -20.26 18.70
N THR A 371 14.51 -19.51 18.79
CA THR A 371 13.16 -20.08 18.81
C THR A 371 12.86 -20.86 17.54
N CYS A 372 13.15 -20.28 16.38
CA CYS A 372 12.92 -20.96 15.10
C CYS A 372 13.91 -22.11 14.88
N GLY A 373 15.16 -21.98 15.35
CA GLY A 373 16.18 -23.03 15.33
C GLY A 373 15.82 -24.29 16.11
N TYR A 374 15.03 -24.14 17.17
CA TYR A 374 14.51 -25.30 17.92
C TYR A 374 13.54 -26.15 17.09
N GLU A 375 12.82 -25.52 16.15
CA GLU A 375 11.81 -26.15 15.29
C GLU A 375 12.42 -26.60 13.94
N ASP A 376 13.28 -25.78 13.34
CA ASP A 376 13.97 -26.05 12.09
C ASP A 376 15.50 -25.93 12.26
N PRO A 377 16.25 -27.04 12.22
CA PRO A 377 17.71 -27.05 12.32
C PRO A 377 18.44 -26.26 11.22
N LEU A 378 17.77 -25.90 10.12
CA LEU A 378 18.34 -25.05 9.07
C LEU A 378 18.28 -23.55 9.41
N CYS A 379 17.65 -23.18 10.53
CA CYS A 379 17.52 -21.78 10.93
C CYS A 379 18.83 -21.27 11.54
N GLU A 380 19.48 -20.34 10.85
CA GLU A 380 20.73 -19.71 11.27
C GLU A 380 20.72 -18.19 11.07
N VAL A 381 19.52 -17.62 10.82
CA VAL A 381 19.29 -16.18 10.69
C VAL A 381 18.03 -15.80 11.47
N GLY A 382 18.12 -14.74 12.27
CA GLY A 382 16.98 -14.09 12.91
C GLY A 382 16.72 -12.73 12.28
N LEU A 383 15.46 -12.38 12.06
CA LEU A 383 15.04 -11.11 11.48
C LEU A 383 13.90 -10.51 12.29
N ILE A 384 14.03 -9.23 12.64
CA ILE A 384 12.96 -8.43 13.24
C ILE A 384 12.52 -7.36 12.25
N VAL A 385 11.22 -7.28 11.98
CA VAL A 385 10.60 -6.19 11.21
C VAL A 385 9.28 -5.78 11.87
N GLY A 386 9.38 -4.88 12.84
CA GLY A 386 8.28 -4.41 13.68
C GLY A 386 8.35 -2.90 13.88
N THR A 387 8.39 -2.46 15.15
CA THR A 387 8.65 -1.05 15.50
C THR A 387 10.00 -0.58 14.97
N GLY A 388 11.03 -1.41 15.15
CA GLY A 388 12.34 -1.27 14.53
C GLY A 388 12.62 -2.42 13.57
N THR A 389 13.85 -2.48 13.04
CA THR A 389 14.31 -3.63 12.26
C THR A 389 15.75 -4.00 12.60
N ASN A 390 16.01 -5.30 12.74
CA ASN A 390 17.34 -5.83 13.02
C ASN A 390 17.50 -7.24 12.44
N VAL A 391 18.73 -7.69 12.26
CA VAL A 391 19.05 -9.05 11.80
C VAL A 391 20.24 -9.61 12.59
N CYS A 392 20.22 -10.92 12.83
CA CYS A 392 21.36 -11.65 13.38
C CYS A 392 21.57 -12.93 12.57
N TYR A 393 22.79 -13.48 12.60
CA TYR A 393 23.07 -14.76 11.95
C TYR A 393 24.25 -15.49 12.59
N MET A 394 24.41 -16.78 12.30
CA MET A 394 25.57 -17.57 12.72
C MET A 394 26.78 -17.33 11.80
N GLU A 395 27.78 -16.62 12.31
CA GLU A 395 29.06 -16.36 11.63
C GLU A 395 30.13 -17.39 12.04
N GLU A 396 31.08 -17.65 11.14
CA GLU A 396 32.24 -18.50 11.41
C GLU A 396 33.25 -17.73 12.29
N MET A 397 33.72 -18.33 13.38
CA MET A 397 34.61 -17.67 14.34
C MET A 397 35.89 -17.12 13.71
N GLN A 398 36.42 -17.79 12.67
CA GLN A 398 37.58 -17.33 11.91
C GLN A 398 37.41 -15.94 11.26
N ASN A 399 36.16 -15.48 11.07
CA ASN A 399 35.85 -14.17 10.51
C ASN A 399 35.61 -13.10 11.61
N MET A 400 35.57 -13.48 12.89
CA MET A 400 35.27 -12.58 14.01
C MET A 400 36.56 -12.13 14.70
N GLU A 401 37.21 -11.10 14.17
CA GLU A 401 38.47 -10.57 14.73
C GLU A 401 38.32 -9.86 16.10
N LEU A 402 37.07 -9.63 16.53
CA LEU A 402 36.73 -8.98 17.79
C LEU A 402 36.76 -9.94 18.99
N VAL A 403 36.75 -11.24 18.76
CA VAL A 403 36.71 -12.27 19.81
C VAL A 403 37.86 -13.25 19.58
N ASP A 404 38.57 -13.59 20.65
CA ASP A 404 39.65 -14.56 20.55
C ASP A 404 39.11 -15.97 20.23
N GLY A 405 39.81 -16.66 19.33
CA GLY A 405 39.52 -18.02 18.89
C GLY A 405 38.97 -18.11 17.47
N SER A 406 39.33 -19.17 16.75
CA SER A 406 38.95 -19.36 15.33
C SER A 406 38.02 -20.57 15.11
N GLU A 407 37.76 -21.37 16.15
CA GLU A 407 37.00 -22.61 16.03
C GLU A 407 35.51 -22.42 16.30
N GLY A 408 34.67 -23.04 15.47
CA GLY A 408 33.22 -23.04 15.62
C GLY A 408 32.56 -21.79 15.04
N LYS A 409 31.38 -21.47 15.57
CA LYS A 409 30.54 -20.36 15.11
C LYS A 409 30.10 -19.51 16.29
N MET A 410 29.70 -18.28 16.00
CA MET A 410 29.05 -17.41 16.97
C MET A 410 27.93 -16.61 16.29
N CYS A 411 26.81 -16.45 16.98
CA CYS A 411 25.76 -15.56 16.51
C CYS A 411 26.24 -14.11 16.60
N VAL A 412 26.04 -13.37 15.52
CA VAL A 412 26.37 -11.95 15.42
C VAL A 412 25.08 -11.16 15.36
N ASN A 413 24.94 -10.16 16.23
CA ASN A 413 23.89 -9.17 16.17
C ASN A 413 24.35 -8.00 15.30
N MET A 414 23.75 -7.82 14.13
CA MET A 414 24.29 -6.86 13.15
C MET A 414 24.08 -5.40 13.57
N GLU A 415 23.01 -5.10 14.31
CA GLU A 415 22.53 -3.72 14.53
C GLU A 415 22.44 -2.96 13.19
N TRP A 416 21.88 -3.62 12.17
CA TRP A 416 21.92 -3.15 10.78
C TRP A 416 21.13 -1.87 10.52
N GLY A 417 20.36 -1.41 11.50
CA GLY A 417 19.50 -0.23 11.38
C GLY A 417 20.30 1.04 11.14
N ALA A 418 21.54 1.08 11.65
CA ALA A 418 22.51 2.17 11.47
C ALA A 418 23.17 2.20 10.09
N PHE A 419 22.92 1.22 9.21
CA PHE A 419 23.44 1.26 7.84
C PHE A 419 23.00 2.56 7.14
N GLY A 420 23.93 3.26 6.49
CA GLY A 420 23.68 4.57 5.89
C GLY A 420 23.96 5.78 6.80
N ASP A 421 24.22 5.58 8.09
CA ASP A 421 24.47 6.68 9.04
C ASP A 421 25.72 7.51 8.67
N HIS A 422 26.63 7.01 7.83
CA HIS A 422 27.78 7.75 7.29
C HIS A 422 27.65 8.07 5.80
N GLY A 423 26.42 8.02 5.26
CA GLY A 423 26.11 8.39 3.88
C GLY A 423 26.18 7.23 2.87
N GLU A 424 26.33 5.98 3.32
CA GLU A 424 26.36 4.80 2.44
C GLU A 424 25.10 4.65 1.59
N LEU A 425 23.98 5.27 2.02
CA LEU A 425 22.67 5.20 1.38
C LEU A 425 22.12 6.55 0.91
N ASP A 426 22.95 7.60 0.85
CA ASP A 426 22.50 8.95 0.47
C ASP A 426 21.88 8.99 -0.94
N ASP A 427 22.41 8.19 -1.86
CA ASP A 427 21.93 8.08 -3.25
C ASP A 427 20.51 7.48 -3.35
N PHE A 428 20.09 6.73 -2.33
CA PHE A 428 18.79 6.04 -2.27
C PHE A 428 17.81 6.74 -1.32
N SER A 429 18.29 7.72 -0.56
CA SER A 429 17.50 8.47 0.41
C SER A 429 16.76 9.61 -0.26
N THR A 430 15.45 9.65 -0.07
CA THR A 430 14.61 10.74 -0.62
C THR A 430 14.52 11.91 0.34
N ASP A 431 14.02 13.05 -0.15
CA ASP A 431 13.71 14.19 0.71
C ASP A 431 12.66 13.85 1.79
N PHE A 432 11.80 12.85 1.55
CA PHE A 432 10.88 12.33 2.55
C PHE A 432 11.60 11.61 3.68
N ASP A 433 12.64 10.82 3.35
CA ASP A 433 13.44 10.08 4.33
C ASP A 433 14.23 11.05 5.20
N LYS A 434 14.87 12.04 4.58
CA LYS A 434 15.57 13.13 5.27
C LYS A 434 14.63 13.90 6.21
N ALA A 435 13.43 14.25 5.73
CA ALA A 435 12.44 14.92 6.56
C ALA A 435 11.96 14.06 7.75
N VAL A 436 11.92 12.74 7.62
CA VAL A 436 11.62 11.83 8.74
C VAL A 436 12.80 11.76 9.71
N ASP A 437 14.03 11.68 9.19
CA ASP A 437 15.26 11.61 9.98
C ASP A 437 15.50 12.87 10.82
N GLU A 438 15.48 14.05 10.20
CA GLU A 438 15.68 15.36 10.84
C GLU A 438 14.74 15.60 12.02
N HIS A 439 13.56 14.99 11.96
CA HIS A 439 12.47 15.17 12.89
C HIS A 439 12.24 13.99 13.84
N SER A 440 13.11 12.98 13.78
CA SER A 440 13.07 11.82 14.68
C SER A 440 13.69 12.15 16.04
N ALA A 441 13.60 11.21 16.98
CA ALA A 441 14.25 11.32 18.29
C ALA A 441 15.79 11.22 18.22
N ASN A 442 16.32 10.79 17.07
CA ASN A 442 17.72 10.46 16.83
C ASN A 442 18.14 10.85 15.39
N PRO A 443 18.20 12.15 15.05
CA PRO A 443 18.60 12.58 13.70
C PRO A 443 20.01 12.10 13.33
N GLY A 444 20.21 11.74 12.06
CA GLY A 444 21.46 11.20 11.52
C GLY A 444 21.83 9.81 12.03
N LYS A 445 20.88 9.09 12.63
CA LYS A 445 21.07 7.75 13.19
C LYS A 445 19.95 6.81 12.79
N GLN A 446 20.26 5.52 12.67
CA GLN A 446 19.30 4.49 12.28
C GLN A 446 18.66 4.76 10.90
N THR A 447 19.42 5.31 9.95
CA THR A 447 18.87 5.77 8.66
C THR A 447 18.23 4.64 7.85
N TYR A 448 18.83 3.44 7.85
CA TYR A 448 18.26 2.28 7.16
C TYR A 448 16.99 1.77 7.85
N GLU A 449 16.98 1.71 9.19
CA GLU A 449 15.79 1.33 9.95
C GLU A 449 14.61 2.28 9.70
N LYS A 450 14.87 3.59 9.52
CA LYS A 450 13.87 4.61 9.20
C LYS A 450 13.20 4.41 7.85
N MET A 451 13.87 3.76 6.90
CA MET A 451 13.30 3.45 5.58
C MET A 451 12.49 2.15 5.56
N ILE A 452 12.51 1.35 6.63
CA ILE A 452 11.96 -0.01 6.65
C ILE A 452 10.88 -0.20 7.73
N SER A 453 11.14 0.26 8.95
CA SER A 453 10.38 -0.19 10.12
C SER A 453 9.07 0.58 10.35
N GLY A 454 8.14 -0.08 11.02
CA GLY A 454 6.77 0.39 11.20
C GLY A 454 6.67 1.73 11.95
N MET A 455 7.65 2.08 12.78
CA MET A 455 7.68 3.38 13.46
C MET A 455 7.77 4.57 12.48
N TYR A 456 8.35 4.37 11.29
CA TYR A 456 8.70 5.47 10.38
C TYR A 456 7.95 5.44 9.04
N LEU A 457 7.52 4.28 8.55
CA LEU A 457 6.81 4.17 7.26
C LEU A 457 5.58 5.09 7.19
N GLY A 458 4.86 5.21 8.30
CA GLY A 458 3.72 6.12 8.42
C GLY A 458 4.07 7.58 8.21
N GLU A 459 5.23 8.02 8.69
CA GLU A 459 5.70 9.39 8.52
C GLU A 459 6.19 9.66 7.10
N ILE A 460 6.81 8.67 6.44
CA ILE A 460 7.14 8.76 5.00
C ILE A 460 5.85 8.95 4.20
N VAL A 461 4.84 8.10 4.43
CA VAL A 461 3.51 8.24 3.80
C VAL A 461 2.94 9.64 4.08
N ARG A 462 2.92 10.08 5.34
CA ARG A 462 2.39 11.40 5.72
C ARG A 462 3.07 12.54 4.97
N ASN A 463 4.41 12.51 4.84
CA ASN A 463 5.17 13.54 4.13
C ASN A 463 4.89 13.53 2.62
N VAL A 464 4.74 12.35 1.99
CA VAL A 464 4.31 12.25 0.58
C VAL A 464 2.91 12.83 0.38
N LEU A 465 1.96 12.52 1.28
CA LEU A 465 0.60 13.07 1.22
C LEU A 465 0.58 14.60 1.43
N LEU A 466 1.44 15.14 2.29
CA LEU A 466 1.63 16.58 2.45
C LEU A 466 2.12 17.23 1.16
N GLU A 467 3.10 16.63 0.49
CA GLU A 467 3.62 17.18 -0.77
C GLU A 467 2.55 17.11 -1.88
N PHE A 468 1.87 15.97 -2.01
CA PHE A 468 0.75 15.82 -2.96
C PHE A 468 -0.32 16.89 -2.73
N THR A 469 -0.68 17.14 -1.47
CA THR A 469 -1.68 18.14 -1.12
C THR A 469 -1.16 19.55 -1.43
N THR A 470 0.07 19.87 -1.07
CA THR A 470 0.68 21.19 -1.34
C THR A 470 0.74 21.50 -2.84
N LYS A 471 0.99 20.49 -3.68
CA LYS A 471 1.00 20.59 -5.15
C LYS A 471 -0.40 20.53 -5.78
N GLY A 472 -1.47 20.48 -4.99
CA GLY A 472 -2.86 20.40 -5.48
C GLY A 472 -3.21 19.07 -6.16
N LEU A 473 -2.41 18.03 -5.90
CA LEU A 473 -2.57 16.68 -6.48
C LEU A 473 -3.49 15.77 -5.65
N LEU A 474 -3.72 16.12 -4.38
CA LEU A 474 -4.55 15.37 -3.43
C LEU A 474 -5.39 16.32 -2.56
N PHE A 475 -6.53 15.86 -2.05
CA PHE A 475 -7.39 16.59 -1.12
C PHE A 475 -7.77 18.00 -1.59
N ARG A 476 -7.86 18.20 -2.92
CA ARG A 476 -8.14 19.49 -3.57
C ARG A 476 -7.18 20.61 -3.15
N GLY A 477 -5.96 20.27 -2.76
CA GLY A 477 -4.97 21.23 -2.29
C GLY A 477 -5.17 21.76 -0.88
N LYS A 478 -6.08 21.16 -0.10
CA LYS A 478 -6.41 21.64 1.25
C LYS A 478 -5.66 20.84 2.31
N LEU A 479 -4.64 21.46 2.90
CA LEU A 479 -3.94 20.91 4.05
C LEU A 479 -4.84 20.95 5.30
N SER A 480 -5.02 19.80 5.95
CA SER A 480 -5.69 19.71 7.25
C SER A 480 -4.67 19.75 8.39
N GLU A 481 -5.04 20.28 9.55
CA GLU A 481 -4.19 20.24 10.76
C GLU A 481 -3.89 18.78 11.20
N ARG A 482 -4.82 17.88 10.92
CA ARG A 482 -4.63 16.44 11.16
C ARG A 482 -3.50 15.86 10.30
N LEU A 483 -3.40 16.21 9.02
CA LEU A 483 -2.32 15.73 8.15
C LEU A 483 -0.93 16.28 8.57
N LYS A 484 -0.89 17.44 9.23
CA LYS A 484 0.33 18.00 9.82
C LYS A 484 0.74 17.32 11.13
N THR A 485 -0.17 16.57 11.76
CA THR A 485 0.10 15.90 13.03
C THR A 485 0.99 14.68 12.78
N ARG A 486 2.19 14.66 13.38
CA ARG A 486 3.11 13.52 13.31
C ARG A 486 2.53 12.28 14.00
N GLY A 487 2.87 11.11 13.49
CA GLY A 487 2.43 9.83 14.02
C GLY A 487 0.97 9.49 13.74
N ILE A 488 0.25 10.30 12.95
CA ILE A 488 -1.17 10.05 12.65
C ILE A 488 -1.40 8.78 11.81
N PHE A 489 -0.39 8.36 11.05
CA PHE A 489 -0.40 7.13 10.27
C PHE A 489 0.37 6.02 10.97
N GLU A 490 -0.20 5.43 12.02
CA GLU A 490 0.38 4.24 12.64
C GLU A 490 0.45 3.05 11.66
N THR A 491 1.39 2.12 11.87
CA THR A 491 1.56 0.90 11.06
C THR A 491 0.27 0.13 10.83
N LYS A 492 -0.61 0.07 11.85
CA LYS A 492 -1.92 -0.59 11.76
C LYS A 492 -2.78 -0.03 10.63
N PHE A 493 -2.73 1.28 10.40
CA PHE A 493 -3.50 1.92 9.34
C PHE A 493 -2.90 1.64 7.96
N LEU A 494 -1.58 1.55 7.82
CA LEU A 494 -0.93 1.14 6.58
C LEU A 494 -1.38 -0.27 6.19
N SER A 495 -1.25 -1.22 7.12
CA SER A 495 -1.70 -2.61 6.91
C SER A 495 -3.19 -2.72 6.58
N GLN A 496 -4.03 -1.91 7.23
CA GLN A 496 -5.46 -1.87 6.93
C GLN A 496 -5.71 -1.30 5.53
N ILE A 497 -5.16 -0.13 5.19
CA ILE A 497 -5.39 0.54 3.89
C ILE A 497 -5.01 -0.37 2.71
N GLU A 498 -3.95 -1.16 2.85
CA GLU A 498 -3.49 -2.04 1.77
C GLU A 498 -4.26 -3.36 1.66
N SER A 499 -5.05 -3.75 2.66
CA SER A 499 -5.77 -5.03 2.65
C SER A 499 -6.59 -5.26 1.37
N ASP A 500 -6.34 -6.39 0.69
CA ASP A 500 -7.05 -6.80 -0.54
C ASP A 500 -8.56 -6.99 -0.33
N ARG A 501 -8.96 -7.32 0.89
CA ARG A 501 -10.36 -7.61 1.24
C ARG A 501 -11.18 -6.34 1.50
N LEU A 502 -10.54 -5.17 1.52
CA LEU A 502 -11.24 -3.92 1.81
C LEU A 502 -11.77 -3.25 0.54
N ALA A 503 -13.08 -3.01 0.53
CA ALA A 503 -13.69 -2.08 -0.40
C ALA A 503 -13.18 -0.65 -0.13
N LEU A 504 -13.03 0.17 -1.18
CA LEU A 504 -12.58 1.57 -1.11
C LEU A 504 -13.35 2.43 -0.08
N ARG A 505 -14.61 2.09 0.22
CA ARG A 505 -15.42 2.77 1.26
C ARG A 505 -14.80 2.64 2.65
N HIS A 506 -14.13 1.53 2.96
CA HIS A 506 -13.45 1.33 4.25
C HIS A 506 -12.16 2.13 4.33
N VAL A 507 -11.38 2.20 3.24
CA VAL A 507 -10.21 3.09 3.15
C VAL A 507 -10.64 4.53 3.42
N ARG A 508 -11.74 4.99 2.80
CA ARG A 508 -12.31 6.31 3.09
C ARG A 508 -12.73 6.46 4.55
N SER A 509 -13.32 5.45 5.17
CA SER A 509 -13.68 5.48 6.59
C SER A 509 -12.45 5.64 7.50
N ILE A 510 -11.34 4.98 7.17
CA ILE A 510 -10.08 5.14 7.91
C ILE A 510 -9.58 6.57 7.77
N LEU A 511 -9.53 7.12 6.54
CA LEU A 511 -9.12 8.51 6.32
C LEU A 511 -10.02 9.50 7.07
N GLN A 512 -11.34 9.27 7.08
CA GLN A 512 -12.28 10.09 7.85
C GLN A 512 -12.05 9.99 9.36
N HIS A 513 -11.73 8.79 9.88
CA HIS A 513 -11.38 8.57 11.28
C HIS A 513 -10.10 9.30 11.67
N LEU A 514 -9.12 9.36 10.77
CA LEU A 514 -7.90 10.18 10.92
C LEU A 514 -8.18 11.70 10.78
N GLY A 515 -9.44 12.10 10.62
CA GLY A 515 -9.84 13.50 10.48
C GLY A 515 -9.60 14.10 9.09
N LEU A 516 -9.33 13.26 8.08
CA LEU A 516 -9.25 13.64 6.66
C LEU A 516 -10.65 13.54 6.03
N THR A 517 -11.60 14.27 6.60
CA THR A 517 -13.04 14.12 6.35
C THR A 517 -13.48 14.50 4.94
N SER A 518 -12.71 15.37 4.27
CA SER A 518 -12.94 15.79 2.89
C SER A 518 -12.43 14.80 1.84
N SER A 519 -11.95 13.63 2.24
CA SER A 519 -11.45 12.60 1.33
C SER A 519 -12.54 12.04 0.40
N THR A 520 -12.21 11.98 -0.88
CA THR A 520 -13.04 11.37 -1.94
C THR A 520 -12.60 9.93 -2.21
N CYS A 521 -13.34 9.20 -3.04
CA CYS A 521 -12.92 7.85 -3.47
C CYS A 521 -11.59 7.90 -4.25
N ASP A 522 -11.38 8.93 -5.07
CA ASP A 522 -10.13 9.11 -5.81
C ASP A 522 -8.97 9.38 -4.84
N ASP A 523 -9.19 10.19 -3.80
CA ASP A 523 -8.17 10.39 -2.76
C ASP A 523 -7.84 9.07 -2.04
N SER A 524 -8.83 8.22 -1.75
CA SER A 524 -8.60 6.90 -1.16
C SER A 524 -7.73 5.99 -2.04
N ILE A 525 -7.92 6.02 -3.37
CA ILE A 525 -7.09 5.25 -4.30
C ILE A 525 -5.64 5.76 -4.25
N LEU A 526 -5.45 7.07 -4.27
CA LEU A 526 -4.12 7.68 -4.23
C LEU A 526 -3.38 7.44 -2.91
N VAL A 527 -4.08 7.52 -1.77
CA VAL A 527 -3.46 7.20 -0.48
C VAL A 527 -3.05 5.72 -0.44
N LYS A 528 -3.90 4.82 -0.95
CA LYS A 528 -3.55 3.39 -1.04
C LYS A 528 -2.31 3.16 -1.91
N GLU A 529 -2.21 3.85 -3.05
CA GLU A 529 -1.04 3.78 -3.93
C GLU A 529 0.23 4.27 -3.24
N VAL A 530 0.17 5.39 -2.51
CA VAL A 530 1.30 5.92 -1.74
C VAL A 530 1.76 4.92 -0.67
N CYS A 531 0.83 4.35 0.10
CA CYS A 531 1.14 3.30 1.07
C CYS A 531 1.88 2.13 0.40
N SER A 532 1.34 1.65 -0.73
CA SER A 532 1.89 0.50 -1.45
C SER A 532 3.30 0.75 -1.96
N VAL A 533 3.59 1.93 -2.51
CA VAL A 533 4.93 2.29 -2.96
C VAL A 533 5.92 2.34 -1.80
N VAL A 534 5.53 2.94 -0.66
CA VAL A 534 6.39 3.03 0.53
C VAL A 534 6.65 1.64 1.14
N ALA A 535 5.61 0.82 1.30
CA ALA A 535 5.72 -0.52 1.86
C ALA A 535 6.51 -1.48 0.95
N CYS A 536 6.32 -1.36 -0.37
CA CYS A 536 7.10 -2.13 -1.35
C CYS A 536 8.59 -1.77 -1.27
N ARG A 537 8.94 -0.48 -1.28
CA ARG A 537 10.33 -0.03 -1.13
C ARG A 537 10.96 -0.54 0.17
N ALA A 538 10.24 -0.43 1.28
CA ALA A 538 10.69 -0.90 2.59
C ALA A 538 10.99 -2.41 2.59
N ALA A 539 10.10 -3.21 2.00
CA ALA A 539 10.28 -4.66 1.87
C ALA A 539 11.46 -5.02 0.95
N GLN A 540 11.65 -4.27 -0.15
CA GLN A 540 12.76 -4.46 -1.07
C GLN A 540 14.11 -4.12 -0.43
N LEU A 541 14.20 -3.01 0.31
CA LEU A 541 15.41 -2.65 1.07
C LEU A 541 15.73 -3.75 2.08
N CYS A 542 14.76 -4.14 2.92
CA CYS A 542 14.93 -5.25 3.87
C CYS A 542 15.38 -6.55 3.19
N GLY A 543 14.81 -6.86 2.02
CA GLY A 543 15.19 -8.01 1.20
C GLY A 543 16.62 -7.93 0.65
N ALA A 544 17.07 -6.75 0.22
CA ALA A 544 18.44 -6.53 -0.23
C ALA A 544 19.47 -6.71 0.90
N GLY A 545 19.18 -6.18 2.09
CA GLY A 545 20.01 -6.42 3.27
C GLY A 545 20.09 -7.90 3.63
N LEU A 546 18.94 -8.59 3.67
CA LEU A 546 18.90 -10.02 3.98
C LEU A 546 19.59 -10.88 2.91
N ALA A 547 19.48 -10.49 1.63
CA ALA A 547 20.19 -11.13 0.53
C ALA A 547 21.71 -11.07 0.72
N ALA A 548 22.25 -9.97 1.28
CA ALA A 548 23.66 -9.86 1.62
C ALA A 548 24.07 -10.85 2.72
N VAL A 549 23.23 -11.00 3.75
CA VAL A 549 23.46 -11.94 4.86
C VAL A 549 23.53 -13.39 4.38
N VAL A 550 22.52 -13.85 3.63
CA VAL A 550 22.48 -15.25 3.18
C VAL A 550 23.58 -15.58 2.18
N ASP A 551 23.92 -14.65 1.28
CA ASP A 551 25.06 -14.86 0.38
C ASP A 551 26.39 -14.84 1.10
N LYS A 552 26.56 -14.01 2.14
CA LYS A 552 27.76 -14.05 2.98
C LYS A 552 27.91 -15.41 3.66
N ILE A 553 26.85 -15.95 4.25
CA ILE A 553 26.87 -17.30 4.84
C ILE A 553 27.26 -18.36 3.81
N ARG A 554 26.68 -18.28 2.60
CA ARG A 554 26.99 -19.20 1.50
C ARG A 554 28.47 -19.10 1.08
N GLN A 555 28.99 -17.87 0.95
CA GLN A 555 30.38 -17.59 0.56
C GLN A 555 31.37 -18.03 1.64
N ASN A 556 31.12 -17.71 2.91
CA ASN A 556 31.96 -18.12 4.04
C ASN A 556 32.14 -19.65 4.10
N ARG A 557 31.11 -20.40 3.71
CA ARG A 557 31.11 -21.86 3.66
C ARG A 557 31.54 -22.45 2.33
N ASN A 558 31.93 -21.62 1.36
CA ASN A 558 32.33 -22.00 0.01
C ASN A 558 31.29 -22.90 -0.69
N LEU A 559 30.00 -22.60 -0.50
CA LEU A 559 28.91 -23.40 -1.06
C LEU A 559 28.46 -22.87 -2.43
N PRO A 560 28.23 -23.75 -3.41
CA PRO A 560 27.61 -23.34 -4.69
C PRO A 560 26.14 -22.92 -4.50
N GLU A 561 25.43 -23.62 -3.61
CA GLU A 561 24.05 -23.30 -3.21
C GLU A 561 23.90 -23.43 -1.69
N LEU A 562 23.08 -22.57 -1.08
CA LEU A 562 22.75 -22.61 0.35
C LEU A 562 21.27 -22.89 0.56
N LYS A 563 20.93 -23.82 1.46
CA LYS A 563 19.58 -23.97 2.02
C LYS A 563 19.61 -23.45 3.45
N ILE A 564 18.78 -22.47 3.75
CA ILE A 564 18.77 -21.81 5.04
C ILE A 564 17.37 -21.36 5.42
N THR A 565 17.11 -21.33 6.72
CA THR A 565 15.87 -20.81 7.28
C THR A 565 16.13 -19.50 8.02
N VAL A 566 15.21 -18.56 7.88
CA VAL A 566 15.19 -17.27 8.59
C VAL A 566 13.99 -17.28 9.54
N GLY A 567 14.26 -17.18 10.83
CA GLY A 567 13.24 -16.93 11.85
C GLY A 567 12.86 -15.45 11.84
N VAL A 568 11.57 -15.13 11.70
CA VAL A 568 11.09 -13.75 11.58
C VAL A 568 10.07 -13.42 12.66
N ASP A 569 10.22 -12.25 13.30
CA ASP A 569 9.22 -11.65 14.16
C ASP A 569 9.04 -10.14 13.81
N GLY A 570 7.99 -9.53 14.34
CA GLY A 570 7.66 -8.12 14.18
C GLY A 570 6.28 -7.89 13.59
N THR A 571 5.62 -6.85 14.09
CA THR A 571 4.23 -6.52 13.77
C THR A 571 4.04 -6.10 12.31
N LEU A 572 5.00 -5.39 11.71
CA LEU A 572 4.91 -4.99 10.31
C LEU A 572 4.98 -6.22 9.39
N TYR A 573 5.91 -7.14 9.63
CA TYR A 573 6.01 -8.39 8.86
C TYR A 573 4.76 -9.26 8.99
N LYS A 574 4.21 -9.39 10.21
CA LYS A 574 3.05 -10.24 10.49
C LYS A 574 1.73 -9.68 9.97
N LEU A 575 1.54 -8.37 10.08
CA LEU A 575 0.23 -7.75 9.84
C LEU A 575 0.11 -7.09 8.47
N HIS A 576 1.21 -6.70 7.82
CA HIS A 576 1.15 -6.06 6.51
C HIS A 576 0.82 -7.07 5.40
N PRO A 577 -0.21 -6.84 4.57
CA PRO A 577 -0.68 -7.83 3.60
C PRO A 577 0.35 -8.29 2.57
N HIS A 578 1.26 -7.39 2.18
CA HIS A 578 2.18 -7.61 1.05
C HIS A 578 3.67 -7.57 1.42
N PHE A 579 4.02 -7.15 2.65
CA PHE A 579 5.42 -6.85 2.99
C PHE A 579 6.30 -8.11 2.90
N SER A 580 5.85 -9.21 3.51
CA SER A 580 6.57 -10.48 3.47
C SER A 580 6.79 -10.97 2.04
N ASN A 581 5.78 -10.85 1.19
CA ASN A 581 5.83 -11.35 -0.18
C ASN A 581 6.87 -10.58 -1.01
N PHE A 582 6.83 -9.24 -0.98
CA PHE A 582 7.81 -8.41 -1.67
C PHE A 582 9.23 -8.64 -1.15
N MET A 583 9.40 -8.82 0.16
CA MET A 583 10.70 -9.13 0.75
C MET A 583 11.21 -10.50 0.29
N HIS A 584 10.37 -11.54 0.28
CA HIS A 584 10.75 -12.89 -0.16
C HIS A 584 11.12 -12.93 -1.64
N GLU A 585 10.35 -12.24 -2.49
CA GLU A 585 10.65 -12.08 -3.92
C GLU A 585 12.00 -11.38 -4.11
N THR A 586 12.23 -10.27 -3.41
CA THR A 586 13.48 -9.53 -3.49
C THR A 586 14.68 -10.38 -3.08
N VAL A 587 14.59 -11.15 -1.99
CA VAL A 587 15.67 -12.06 -1.57
C VAL A 587 15.95 -13.12 -2.63
N ARG A 588 14.89 -13.68 -3.24
CA ARG A 588 15.03 -14.69 -4.30
C ARG A 588 15.73 -14.12 -5.54
N ASP A 589 15.37 -12.90 -5.93
CA ASP A 589 15.91 -12.25 -7.12
C ASP A 589 17.36 -11.81 -6.92
N LEU A 590 17.71 -11.36 -5.71
CA LEU A 590 19.04 -10.84 -5.40
C LEU A 590 20.02 -11.91 -4.92
N ALA A 591 19.57 -13.02 -4.34
CA ALA A 591 20.39 -14.15 -3.89
C ALA A 591 19.87 -15.48 -4.47
N PRO A 592 19.88 -15.67 -5.80
CA PRO A 592 19.28 -16.84 -6.47
C PRO A 592 19.95 -18.18 -6.11
N GLN A 593 21.18 -18.14 -5.59
CA GLN A 593 21.93 -19.31 -5.10
C GLN A 593 21.55 -19.73 -3.67
N CYS A 594 20.69 -18.96 -3.01
CA CYS A 594 20.25 -19.23 -1.64
C CYS A 594 18.75 -19.59 -1.65
N LYS A 595 18.43 -20.84 -1.32
CA LYS A 595 17.06 -21.30 -1.07
C LYS A 595 16.67 -20.96 0.37
N VAL A 596 16.06 -19.80 0.54
CA VAL A 596 15.65 -19.27 1.84
C VAL A 596 14.22 -19.67 2.19
N THR A 597 14.03 -20.24 3.37
CA THR A 597 12.70 -20.50 3.98
C THR A 597 12.47 -19.50 5.11
N PHE A 598 11.26 -19.00 5.28
CA PHE A 598 10.91 -18.05 6.35
C PHE A 598 9.93 -18.69 7.33
N ILE A 599 10.27 -18.68 8.61
CA ILE A 599 9.39 -19.17 9.69
C ILE A 599 9.02 -18.00 10.58
N GLN A 600 7.72 -17.78 10.76
CA GLN A 600 7.25 -16.79 11.72
C GLN A 600 7.36 -17.34 13.13
N SER A 601 7.95 -16.55 14.03
CA SER A 601 8.03 -16.91 15.43
C SER A 601 6.80 -16.39 16.19
N GLU A 602 6.14 -17.26 16.95
CA GLU A 602 5.19 -16.88 18.00
C GLU A 602 5.98 -16.74 19.31
N ASP A 603 6.10 -15.50 19.82
CA ASP A 603 6.88 -15.15 21.01
C ASP A 603 8.39 -15.46 20.93
N GLY A 604 9.01 -15.07 19.81
CA GLY A 604 10.40 -15.40 19.50
C GLY A 604 11.43 -14.92 20.52
N SER A 605 11.25 -13.72 21.07
CA SER A 605 12.17 -13.16 22.07
C SER A 605 12.16 -13.91 23.40
N GLY A 606 10.97 -14.25 23.93
CA GLY A 606 10.82 -14.90 25.23
C GLY A 606 11.22 -16.38 25.23
N LYS A 607 10.66 -17.16 24.29
CA LYS A 607 11.03 -18.58 24.10
C LYS A 607 12.51 -18.71 23.73
N GLY A 608 13.03 -17.76 22.96
CA GLY A 608 14.41 -17.70 22.53
C GLY A 608 15.39 -17.49 23.67
N ALA A 609 15.13 -16.52 24.55
CA ALA A 609 15.94 -16.30 25.76
C ALA A 609 16.03 -17.56 26.63
N ALA A 610 14.90 -18.23 26.85
CA ALA A 610 14.88 -19.47 27.62
C ALA A 610 15.71 -20.59 26.95
N LEU A 611 15.63 -20.72 25.62
CA LEU A 611 16.44 -21.70 24.87
C LEU A 611 17.93 -21.37 24.90
N ILE A 612 18.31 -20.09 24.78
CA ILE A 612 19.70 -19.64 24.92
C ILE A 612 20.21 -19.97 26.32
N THR A 613 19.40 -19.70 27.35
CA THR A 613 19.71 -20.04 28.75
C THR A 613 19.92 -21.54 28.90
N ALA A 614 19.06 -22.37 28.31
CA ALA A 614 19.19 -23.82 28.35
C ALA A 614 20.47 -24.32 27.66
N VAL A 615 20.81 -23.75 26.51
CA VAL A 615 22.06 -24.04 25.78
C VAL A 615 23.28 -23.62 26.61
N ALA A 616 23.23 -22.46 27.26
CA ALA A 616 24.30 -21.95 28.10
C ALA A 616 24.53 -22.85 29.33
N CYS A 617 23.46 -23.24 30.04
CA CYS A 617 23.55 -24.18 31.15
C CYS A 617 24.16 -25.51 30.71
N ARG A 618 23.73 -26.04 29.56
CA ARG A 618 24.29 -27.28 28.99
C ARG A 618 25.79 -27.17 28.70
N ILE A 619 26.24 -26.07 28.09
CA ILE A 619 27.66 -25.84 27.76
C ILE A 619 28.49 -25.73 29.04
N ARG A 620 27.96 -25.03 30.05
CA ARG A 620 28.58 -24.92 31.40
C ARG A 620 28.74 -26.29 32.05
N ASP A 621 27.70 -27.13 32.01
CA ASP A 621 27.71 -28.47 32.60
C ASP A 621 28.64 -29.44 31.85
N ALA A 622 28.87 -29.21 30.55
CA ALA A 622 29.80 -29.99 29.72
C ALA A 622 31.28 -29.57 29.86
N GLY A 623 31.58 -28.50 30.62
CA GLY A 623 32.94 -28.00 30.83
C GLY A 623 33.58 -27.35 29.59
N GLN A 624 32.77 -26.81 28.68
CA GLN A 624 33.20 -26.24 27.39
C GLN A 624 33.25 -24.69 27.38
N CYS A 625 33.40 -24.06 28.56
CA CYS A 625 33.44 -22.60 28.71
C CYS A 625 34.77 -21.98 28.28
#